data_AF-A0A2N3BV38-F1
#
_entry.id   AF-A0A2N3BV38-F1
#
_cell.length_a   1.000
_cell.length_b   1.000
_cell.length_c   1.000
_cell.angle_alpha   90.00
_cell.angle_beta   90.00
_cell.angle_gamma   90.00
#
_symmetry.space_group_name_H-M   'P 1'
#
loop_
_entity.id
_entity.type
_entity.pdbx_description
1 polymer ?
#
loop_
_entity_poly.entity_id
_entity_poly.type
_entity_poly.pdbx_seq_one_letter_code
_entity_poly.pdbx_strand_id
1 'polypeptide(L)' 'MTLLRKYVKPTSLTWLASALPLLAGLFIAFEPVHHLADWSKAVSLTFGGTSPYLLINAGLVGIGLRGAVRS' A
#
# COMPACT_ATOMS: atom_id res chain seq x y z
N MET A 1 13.63 -11.44 17.12
CA MET A 1 12.45 -11.40 16.22
C MET A 1 12.95 -11.18 14.81
N THR A 2 12.58 -11.99 13.83
CA THR A 2 13.04 -11.81 12.43
C THR A 2 12.50 -10.49 11.85
N LEU A 3 13.26 -9.85 10.96
CA LEU A 3 12.87 -8.59 10.30
C LEU A 3 11.49 -8.71 9.64
N LEU A 4 11.23 -9.85 9.00
CA LEU A 4 9.93 -10.14 8.38
C LEU A 4 8.77 -10.03 9.36
N ARG A 5 8.90 -10.60 10.57
CA ARG A 5 7.85 -10.58 11.61
C ARG A 5 7.69 -9.19 12.25
N LYS A 6 8.69 -8.31 12.11
CA LYS A 6 8.62 -6.90 12.54
C LYS A 6 7.76 -6.09 11.58
N TYR A 7 8.01 -6.22 10.27
CA TYR A 7 7.41 -5.37 9.24
C TYR A 7 6.14 -5.93 8.61
N VAL A 8 5.89 -7.25 8.67
CA VAL A 8 4.72 -7.89 8.07
C VAL A 8 3.79 -8.39 9.17
N LYS A 9 2.62 -7.75 9.31
CA LYS A 9 1.60 -8.13 10.32
C LYS A 9 0.20 -8.19 9.69
N PRO A 10 -0.14 -9.28 8.96
CA PRO A 10 -1.37 -9.35 8.17
C PRO A 10 -2.66 -9.30 9.01
N THR A 11 -2.59 -9.67 10.30
CA THR A 11 -3.73 -9.60 11.22
C THR A 11 -3.89 -8.23 11.90
N SER A 12 -3.01 -7.26 11.65
CA SER A 12 -3.02 -5.95 12.29
C SER A 12 -3.77 -4.95 11.42
N LEU A 13 -4.92 -4.44 11.89
CA LEU A 13 -5.71 -3.44 11.14
C LEU A 13 -4.90 -2.19 10.76
N THR A 14 -4.10 -1.66 11.68
CA THR A 14 -3.21 -0.52 11.40
C THR A 14 -2.12 -0.82 10.38
N TRP A 15 -1.70 -2.09 10.26
CA TRP A 15 -0.76 -2.50 9.24
C TRP A 15 -1.47 -2.62 7.88
N LEU A 16 -2.66 -3.22 7.85
CA LEU A 16 -3.50 -3.29 6.64
C LEU A 16 -3.86 -1.90 6.11
N ALA A 17 -4.17 -0.95 7.00
CA ALA A 17 -4.42 0.45 6.63
C ALA A 17 -3.23 1.12 5.92
N SER A 18 -2.01 0.62 6.14
CA SER A 18 -0.80 1.09 5.43
C SER A 18 -0.48 0.22 4.20
N ALA A 19 -0.69 -1.10 4.29
CA ALA A 19 -0.40 -2.03 3.22
C ALA A 19 -1.35 -1.90 2.02
N LEU A 20 -2.65 -1.65 2.27
CA LEU A 20 -3.66 -1.51 1.22
C LEU A 20 -3.38 -0.34 0.25
N PRO A 21 -3.13 0.91 0.70
CA PRO A 21 -2.77 1.98 -0.23
C PRO A 21 -1.44 1.69 -0.95
N LEU A 22 -0.45 1.08 -0.28
CA LEU A 22 0.79 0.67 -0.94
C LEU A 22 0.53 -0.30 -2.11
N LEU A 23 -0.23 -1.36 -1.86
CA LEU A 23 -0.55 -2.37 -2.85
C LEU A 23 -1.43 -1.81 -3.98
N ALA A 24 -2.40 -0.94 -3.66
CA ALA A 24 -3.23 -0.26 -4.65
C ALA A 24 -2.42 0.68 -5.54
N GLY A 25 -1.54 1.48 -4.95
CA GLY A 25 -0.64 2.36 -5.69
C GLY A 25 0.31 1.59 -6.60
N LEU A 26 0.87 0.48 -6.12
CA LEU A 26 1.69 -0.41 -6.96
C LEU A 26 0.86 -1.01 -8.10
N PHE A 27 -0.33 -1.55 -7.83
CA PHE A 27 -1.20 -2.11 -8.87
C PHE A 27 -1.49 -1.07 -9.96
N ILE A 28 -1.88 0.16 -9.61
CA ILE A 28 -2.14 1.20 -10.61
C ILE A 28 -0.86 1.59 -11.36
N ALA A 29 0.29 1.68 -10.69
CA ALA A 29 1.56 2.02 -11.32
C ALA A 29 2.05 0.94 -12.31
N PHE A 30 1.68 -0.32 -12.09
CA PHE A 30 2.01 -1.44 -12.96
C PHE A 30 0.97 -1.67 -14.08
N GLU A 31 0.03 -0.75 -14.28
CA GLU A 31 -0.96 -0.81 -15.36
C GLU A 31 -0.36 -1.05 -16.75
N PRO A 32 0.78 -0.44 -17.14
CA PRO A 32 1.44 -0.74 -18.41
C PRO A 32 1.96 -2.18 -18.56
N VAL A 33 2.08 -2.92 -17.46
CA VAL A 33 2.59 -4.31 -17.46
C VAL A 33 1.46 -5.33 -17.58
N HIS A 34 0.34 -5.11 -16.89
CA HIS A 34 -0.77 -6.06 -16.87
C HIS A 34 -1.96 -5.64 -17.76
N HIS A 35 -1.99 -4.42 -18.30
CA HIS A 35 -2.99 -3.91 -19.23
C HIS A 35 -4.45 -3.97 -18.74
N LEU A 36 -4.67 -3.88 -17.42
CA LEU A 36 -6.01 -3.92 -16.82
C LEU A 36 -6.50 -2.50 -16.50
N ALA A 37 -6.62 -1.65 -17.51
CA ALA A 37 -6.93 -0.22 -17.34
C ALA A 37 -8.23 0.02 -16.56
N ASP A 38 -9.29 -0.74 -16.83
CA ASP A 38 -10.58 -0.61 -16.12
C ASP A 38 -10.47 -0.97 -14.64
N TRP A 39 -9.66 -1.99 -14.31
CA TRP A 39 -9.40 -2.38 -12.93
C TRP A 39 -8.55 -1.33 -12.22
N SER A 40 -7.51 -0.82 -12.87
CA SER A 40 -6.69 0.27 -12.32
C SER A 40 -7.53 1.52 -12.05
N LYS A 41 -8.47 1.83 -12.94
CA LYS A 41 -9.45 2.91 -12.76
C LYS A 41 -10.38 2.65 -11.58
N ALA A 42 -10.96 1.45 -11.46
CA ALA A 42 -11.82 1.09 -10.35
C ALA A 42 -11.11 1.16 -8.99
N VAL A 43 -9.85 0.67 -8.93
CA VAL A 43 -9.01 0.78 -7.73
C VAL A 43 -8.73 2.25 -7.44
N SER A 44 -8.33 3.05 -8.42
CA SER A 44 -8.10 4.49 -8.24
C SER A 44 -9.31 5.23 -7.66
N LEU A 45 -10.52 4.93 -8.17
CA LEU A 45 -11.77 5.51 -7.66
C LEU A 45 -12.06 5.11 -6.22
N THR A 46 -11.69 3.89 -5.81
CA THR A 46 -11.82 3.45 -4.40
C THR A 46 -10.98 4.31 -3.45
N PHE A 47 -9.87 4.86 -3.94
CA PHE A 47 -9.00 5.79 -3.22
C PHE A 47 -9.24 7.27 -3.59
N GLY A 48 -10.43 7.60 -4.11
CA GLY A 48 -10.82 8.98 -4.42
C GLY A 48 -10.05 9.62 -5.57
N GLY A 49 -9.47 8.83 -6.48
CA GLY A 49 -8.66 9.34 -7.59
C GLY A 49 -7.27 9.82 -7.16
N THR A 50 -6.81 9.43 -5.97
CA THR A 50 -5.47 9.76 -5.48
C THR A 50 -4.39 9.19 -6.41
N SER A 51 -3.33 9.96 -6.64
CA SER A 51 -2.25 9.52 -7.52
C SER A 51 -1.53 8.27 -6.96
N PRO A 52 -1.05 7.35 -7.83
CA PRO A 52 -0.37 6.13 -7.39
C PRO A 52 0.85 6.39 -6.50
N TYR A 53 1.61 7.45 -6.80
CA TYR A 53 2.77 7.87 -6.01
C TYR A 53 2.40 8.22 -4.56
N LEU A 54 1.31 8.96 -4.35
CA LEU A 54 0.86 9.32 -3.01
C LEU A 54 0.43 8.08 -2.22
N LEU A 55 -0.25 7.13 -2.87
CA LEU A 55 -0.67 5.87 -2.25
C LEU A 55 0.53 5.01 -1.82
N ILE A 56 1.55 4.89 -2.68
CA ILE A 56 2.80 4.17 -2.38
C ILE A 56 3.49 4.80 -1.17
N ASN A 57 3.68 6.13 -1.19
CA ASN A 57 4.37 6.83 -0.11
C ASN A 57 3.61 6.78 1.21
N ALA A 58 2.29 6.96 1.19
CA ALA A 58 1.47 6.87 2.39
C ALA A 58 1.60 5.49 3.05
N GLY A 59 1.58 4.43 2.25
CA GLY A 59 1.75 3.08 2.77
C GLY A 59 3.16 2.76 3.28
N LEU A 60 4.21 3.21 2.58
CA LEU A 60 5.59 3.07 3.05
C LEU A 60 5.83 3.83 4.36
N VAL A 61 5.34 5.07 4.47
CA VAL A 61 5.39 5.86 5.69
C VAL A 61 4.66 5.15 6.83
N GLY A 62 3.45 4.65 6.60
CA GLY A 62 2.69 3.93 7.61
C GLY A 62 3.39 2.67 8.13
N ILE A 63 3.94 1.84 7.24
CA ILE A 63 4.71 0.64 7.61
C ILE A 63 6.00 1.04 8.36
N GLY A 64 6.73 2.05 7.86
CA GLY A 64 7.98 2.54 8.43
C GLY A 64 7.81 3.12 9.83
N LEU A 65 6.88 4.06 10.01
CA LEU A 65 6.57 4.67 11.31
C LEU A 65 6.15 3.61 12.33
N ARG A 66 5.30 2.67 11.92
CA ARG A 66 4.85 1.59 12.80
C ARG A 66 5.99 0.64 13.19
N GLY A 67 6.96 0.44 12.31
CA GLY A 67 8.19 -0.29 12.60
C GLY A 67 9.14 0.46 13.54
N ALA A 68 9.14 1.79 13.52
CA ALA A 68 9.96 2.67 14.35
C ALA A 68 9.40 2.86 15.77
N VAL A 69 8.09 3.04 15.92
CA VAL A 69 7.42 3.27 17.21
C VAL A 69 7.41 2.02 18.11
N ARG A 70 7.50 0.82 17.52
CA ARG A 70 7.43 -0.46 18.23
C ARG A 70 8.81 -1.13 18.41
N SER A 71 9.87 -0.31 18.51
CA SER A 71 11.27 -0.74 18.70
C SER A 71 11.50 -1.36 20.07
#